data_AF-A0A382T097-F1
#
_entry.id   AF-A0A382T097-F1
#
_cell.length_a   1.000
_cell.length_b   1.000
_cell.length_c   1.000
_cell.angle_alpha   90.00
_cell.angle_beta   90.00
_cell.angle_gamma   90.00
#
_symmetry.space_group_name_H-M   'P 1'
#
loop_
_entity.id
_entity.type
_entity.pdbx_description
1 polymer ?
#
loop_
_entity_poly.entity_id
_entity_poly.type
_entity_poly.pdbx_seq_one_letter_code
_entity_poly.pdbx_strand_id
1 'polypeptide(L)' 'MKRVLTSILILPFLLSGCQTSEPEKPNIIIIMSDDMGYSDLGCYGGEINTPQLDDLAAGGL' A
#
# COMPACT_ATOMS: atom_id res chain seq x y z
N MET A 1 27.45 -27.07 34.06
CA MET A 1 26.15 -27.66 33.63
C MET A 1 24.98 -26.71 33.83
N LYS A 2 24.83 -26.04 34.98
CA LYS A 2 23.70 -25.13 35.26
C LYS A 2 23.56 -23.94 34.28
N ARG A 3 24.68 -23.32 33.86
CA ARG A 3 24.71 -22.19 32.90
C ARG A 3 24.26 -22.57 31.48
N VAL A 4 24.62 -23.77 31.03
CA VAL A 4 24.21 -24.32 29.72
C VAL A 4 22.69 -24.56 29.71
N LEU A 5 22.16 -25.06 30.83
CA LEU A 5 20.73 -25.29 31.00
C LEU A 5 19.93 -23.98 31.02
N THR A 6 20.51 -22.89 31.55
CA THR A 6 19.87 -21.56 31.55
C THR A 6 19.84 -20.94 30.15
N SER A 7 20.90 -21.10 29.36
CA SER A 7 20.93 -20.60 27.97
C SER A 7 19.94 -21.32 27.04
N ILE A 8 19.73 -22.63 27.22
CA ILE A 8 18.76 -23.41 26.43
C ILE A 8 17.31 -22.95 26.71
N LEU A 9 17.01 -22.53 27.94
CA LEU A 9 15.67 -22.08 28.31
C LEU A 9 15.34 -20.66 27.80
N ILE A 10 16.35 -19.80 27.64
CA ILE A 10 16.18 -18.38 27.25
C ILE A 10 16.19 -18.21 25.71
N LEU A 11 16.91 -19.07 24.99
CA LEU A 11 17.06 -18.98 23.54
C LEU A 11 15.73 -19.05 22.73
N PRO A 12 14.76 -19.93 23.04
CA PRO A 12 13.48 -19.95 22.31
C PRO A 12 12.57 -18.76 22.64
N PHE A 13 12.76 -18.11 23.79
CA PHE A 13 12.01 -16.91 24.17
C PHE A 13 12.44 -15.68 23.36
N LEU A 14 13.73 -15.59 23.00
CA LEU A 14 14.26 -14.51 22.16
C LEU A 14 13.90 -14.66 20.66
N LEU A 15 13.56 -15.88 20.22
CA LEU A 15 13.24 -16.18 18.81
C LEU A 15 11.73 -16.08 18.48
N SER A 16 10.85 -15.96 19.48
CA SER A 16 9.39 -15.88 19.28
C SER A 16 8.88 -14.52 18.78
N GLY A 17 9.75 -13.53 18.58
CA GLY A 17 9.35 -12.17 18.16
C GLY A 17 9.23 -11.95 16.66
N CYS A 18 9.66 -12.89 15.81
CA CYS A 18 9.61 -12.72 14.36
C CYS A 18 8.24 -13.13 13.81
N GLN A 19 7.23 -12.27 13.99
CA GLN A 19 5.99 -12.39 13.24
C GLN A 19 6.22 -11.82 11.83
N THR A 20 6.06 -12.66 10.82
CA THR A 20 6.02 -12.21 9.43
C THR A 20 4.66 -11.56 9.20
N SER A 21 4.60 -10.24 9.13
CA SER A 21 3.42 -9.56 8.60
C SER A 21 3.29 -9.95 7.14
N GLU A 22 2.31 -10.78 6.80
CA GLU A 22 1.96 -10.96 5.39
C GLU A 22 1.58 -9.59 4.82
N PRO A 23 2.12 -9.19 3.66
CA PRO A 23 1.70 -7.95 3.02
C PRO A 23 0.19 -8.01 2.79
N GLU A 24 -0.55 -7.05 3.32
CA GLU A 24 -1.98 -6.96 3.06
C GLU A 24 -2.20 -6.79 1.55
N LYS A 25 -3.15 -7.54 1.00
CA LYS A 25 -3.52 -7.40 -0.40
C LYS A 25 -4.20 -6.04 -0.59
N PRO A 26 -3.82 -5.26 -1.62
CA PRO A 26 -4.47 -3.99 -1.88
C PRO A 26 -5.92 -4.21 -2.33
N ASN A 27 -6.80 -3.25 -1.99
CA ASN A 27 -8.10 -3.14 -2.63
C ASN A 27 -7.91 -2.56 -4.04
N ILE A 28 -8.55 -3.16 -5.04
CA ILE A 28 -8.47 -2.71 -6.43
C ILE A 28 -9.82 -2.12 -6.82
N ILE A 29 -9.83 -0.85 -7.22
CA ILE A 29 -11.01 -0.15 -7.74
C ILE A 29 -10.71 0.24 -9.18
N ILE A 30 -11.59 -0.15 -10.11
CA ILE A 30 -11.50 0.24 -11.53
C ILE A 30 -12.63 1.22 -11.81
N ILE A 31 -12.27 2.42 -12.22
CA ILE A 31 -13.21 3.46 -12.66
C ILE A 31 -13.09 3.56 -14.17
N MET A 32 -14.20 3.33 -14.87
CA MET A 32 -14.29 3.44 -16.33
C MET A 32 -15.25 4.58 -16.66
N SER A 33 -14.81 5.50 -17.51
CA SER A 33 -15.69 6.46 -18.15
C SER A 33 -15.80 6.13 -19.63
N ASP A 34 -17.02 6.09 -20.13
CA ASP A 34 -17.29 5.90 -21.55
C ASP A 34 -17.07 7.21 -22.32
N ASP A 35 -16.56 7.13 -23.55
CA ASP A 35 -16.34 8.25 -24.49
C ASP A 35 -15.62 9.50 -23.94
N MET A 36 -14.88 9.40 -22.85
CA MET A 36 -14.13 10.52 -22.28
C MET A 36 -12.88 10.82 -23.12
N GLY A 37 -12.77 12.05 -23.61
CA GLY A 37 -11.61 12.53 -24.34
C GLY A 37 -10.49 13.00 -23.40
N TYR A 38 -9.26 13.04 -23.90
CA TYR A 38 -8.12 13.59 -23.15
C TYR A 38 -8.32 15.07 -22.77
N SER A 39 -8.97 15.84 -23.64
CA SER A 39 -9.28 17.26 -23.42
C SER A 39 -10.33 17.50 -22.34
N ASP A 40 -10.97 16.45 -21.82
CA ASP A 40 -12.03 16.57 -20.82
C ASP A 40 -11.48 16.61 -19.38
N LEU A 41 -10.20 16.27 -19.17
CA LEU A 41 -9.59 16.23 -17.85
C LEU A 41 -8.70 17.44 -17.60
N GLY A 42 -8.90 18.11 -16.46
CA GLY A 42 -8.11 19.26 -16.03
C GLY A 42 -6.61 18.95 -15.95
N CYS A 43 -6.25 17.77 -15.43
CA CYS A 43 -4.86 17.30 -15.34
C CYS A 43 -4.15 17.14 -16.70
N TYR A 44 -4.89 17.08 -17.81
CA TYR A 44 -4.34 17.08 -19.18
C TYR A 44 -4.47 18.43 -19.89
N GLY A 45 -4.84 19.50 -19.16
CA GLY A 45 -5.04 20.84 -19.72
C GLY A 45 -6.45 21.07 -20.30
N GLY A 46 -7.41 20.22 -19.96
CA GLY A 46 -8.82 20.39 -20.28
C GLY A 46 -9.46 21.57 -19.54
N GLU A 47 -10.56 22.09 -20.08
CA GLU A 47 -11.29 23.22 -19.49
C GLU A 47 -12.34 22.78 -18.44
N ILE A 48 -12.67 21.49 -18.40
CA ILE A 48 -13.65 20.94 -17.46
C ILE A 48 -13.00 20.83 -16.08
N ASN A 49 -13.71 21.34 -15.06
CA ASN A 49 -13.26 21.26 -13.68
C ASN A 49 -13.42 19.84 -13.11
N THR A 50 -12.32 19.09 -13.04
CA THR A 50 -12.28 17.68 -12.58
C THR A 50 -11.42 17.50 -11.31
N PRO A 51 -11.66 18.24 -10.21
CA PRO A 51 -10.69 18.38 -9.13
C PRO A 51 -10.36 17.04 -8.44
N GLN A 52 -11.31 16.11 -8.31
CA GLN A 52 -11.05 14.81 -7.70
C GLN A 52 -10.18 13.90 -8.60
N LEU A 53 -10.34 13.99 -9.92
CA LEU A 53 -9.49 13.25 -10.86
C LEU A 53 -8.12 13.89 -10.99
N ASP A 54 -8.06 15.23 -10.87
CA ASP A 54 -6.81 15.98 -10.83
C ASP A 54 -6.00 15.64 -9.58
N ASP A 55 -6.63 15.60 -8.41
CA ASP A 55 -6.01 15.16 -7.15
C ASP A 55 -5.57 13.70 -7.21
N LEU A 56 -6.38 12.82 -7.82
CA LEU A 56 -6.04 11.41 -8.02
C LEU A 56 -4.81 11.26 -8.92
N ALA A 57 -4.73 12.04 -10.01
CA ALA A 57 -3.58 12.06 -10.90
C ALA A 57 -2.33 12.67 -10.23
N ALA A 58 -2.48 13.67 -9.37
CA ALA A 58 -1.36 14.22 -8.60
C ALA A 58 -0.83 13.25 -7.53
N GLY A 59 -1.70 12.37 -7.02
CA GLY A 59 -1.37 11.32 -6.05
C GLY A 59 -0.92 9.98 -6.66
N GLY A 60 -0.87 9.85 -7.99
CA GLY A 60 -0.58 8.60 -8.70
C GLY A 60 0.11 8.79 -10.06
N LEU A 61 0.30 7.71 -10.83
CA LEU A 61 0.85 7.71 -12.21
C LEU A 61 0.09 6.72 -13.09
#